data_AF-R1EVG8-F1
#
_entry.id   AF-R1EVG8-F1
#
_cell.length_a   1.000
_cell.length_b   1.000
_cell.length_c   1.000
_cell.angle_alpha   90.00
_cell.angle_beta   90.00
_cell.angle_gamma   90.00
#
_symmetry.space_group_name_H-M   'P 1'
#
loop_
_entity.id
_entity.type
_entity.pdbx_description
1 polymer ?
#
loop_
_entity_poly.entity_id
_entity_poly.type
_entity_poly.pdbx_seq_one_letter_code
_entity_poly.pdbx_strand_id
1 'polypeptide(L)'
;MATMEIRVANKYRLGRKIGSGSFGDIYLGTHISTGEEVAIKLESIKSKHPQLLYESKLYKILGGGVGIPTVRSFTVEGDYNVMVMDLLGPSLEDLFNFCDRR
;
A
#
# COMPACT_ATOMS: atom_id res chain seq x y z
N MET A 1 22.81 -6.20 16.24
CA MET A 1 22.79 -5.17 15.18
C MET A 1 21.36 -4.66 15.09
N ALA A 2 21.13 -3.36 15.25
CA ALA A 2 19.77 -2.82 15.10
C ALA A 2 19.38 -2.94 13.62
N THR A 3 18.38 -3.77 13.32
CA THR A 3 17.75 -3.81 12.00
C THR A 3 17.22 -2.42 11.69
N MET A 4 17.68 -1.81 10.58
CA MET A 4 17.15 -0.53 10.11
C MET A 4 15.64 -0.67 9.91
N GLU A 5 14.88 0.00 10.77
CA GLU A 5 13.42 0.02 10.72
C GLU A 5 13.01 1.16 9.79
N ILE A 6 12.63 0.82 8.55
CA ILE A 6 12.17 1.82 7.59
C ILE A 6 10.78 2.30 8.05
N ARG A 7 10.60 3.62 8.09
CA ARG A 7 9.35 4.26 8.51
C ARG A 7 8.82 5.15 7.39
N VAL A 8 7.50 5.21 7.30
CA VAL A 8 6.73 6.02 6.36
C VAL A 8 5.80 6.94 7.14
N ALA A 9 5.70 8.19 6.72
CA ALA A 9 4.89 9.26 7.33
C ALA A 9 5.13 9.43 8.83
N ASN A 10 6.31 9.02 9.33
CA ASN A 10 6.67 8.90 10.76
C ASN A 10 5.68 8.11 11.64
N LYS A 11 4.73 7.39 11.04
CA LYS A 11 3.62 6.72 11.73
C LYS A 11 3.58 5.22 11.46
N TYR A 12 4.13 4.79 10.33
CA TYR A 12 4.03 3.40 9.87
C TYR A 12 5.42 2.80 9.72
N ARG A 13 5.60 1.61 10.26
CA ARG A 13 6.74 0.74 9.95
C ARG A 13 6.50 0.07 8.60
N LEU A 14 7.47 0.11 7.71
CA LEU A 14 7.46 -0.65 6.46
C LEU A 14 7.92 -2.08 6.74
N GLY A 15 7.10 -3.06 6.39
CA GLY A 15 7.35 -4.49 6.57
C GLY A 15 7.75 -5.18 5.26
N ARG A 16 7.40 -6.47 5.15
CA ARG A 16 7.69 -7.28 3.96
C ARG A 16 6.86 -6.83 2.76
N LYS A 17 7.41 -7.01 1.56
CA LYS A 17 6.65 -6.92 0.31
C LYS A 17 5.57 -8.00 0.28
N ILE A 18 4.34 -7.63 -0.08
CA ILE A 18 3.18 -8.53 -0.17
C ILE A 18 2.59 -8.59 -1.58
N GLY A 19 2.97 -7.68 -2.46
CA GLY A 19 2.54 -7.70 -3.84
C GLY A 19 3.35 -6.73 -4.70
N SER A 20 3.14 -6.83 -6.00
CA SER A 20 3.67 -5.90 -7.00
C SER A 20 2.74 -5.83 -8.18
N GLY A 21 2.69 -4.67 -8.83
CA GLY A 21 1.97 -4.48 -10.07
C GLY A 21 2.72 -3.55 -11.01
N SER A 22 2.06 -3.16 -12.10
CA SER A 22 2.65 -2.32 -13.15
C SER A 22 3.12 -0.95 -12.66
N PHE A 23 2.56 -0.45 -11.56
CA PHE A 23 2.76 0.93 -11.09
C PHE A 23 3.38 0.99 -9.69
N GLY A 24 4.04 -0.08 -9.27
CA GLY A 24 4.77 -0.10 -8.01
C GLY A 24 4.54 -1.37 -7.19
N ASP A 25 5.09 -1.31 -5.99
CA ASP A 25 5.14 -2.42 -5.06
C ASP A 25 4.23 -2.17 -3.86
N ILE A 26 3.65 -3.25 -3.32
CA ILE A 26 2.81 -3.22 -2.13
C ILE A 26 3.55 -3.90 -0.99
N TYR A 27 3.59 -3.24 0.15
CA TYR A 27 4.21 -3.72 1.38
C TYR A 27 3.18 -3.81 2.50
N LEU A 28 3.36 -4.80 3.36
CA LEU A 28 2.70 -4.80 4.66
C LEU A 28 3.30 -3.66 5.49
N GLY A 29 2.46 -2.83 6.08
CA GLY A 29 2.85 -1.83 7.05
C GLY A 29 2.18 -2.05 8.40
N THR A 30 2.72 -1.42 9.44
CA THR A 30 2.13 -1.44 10.77
C THR A 30 2.16 -0.04 11.37
N HIS A 31 1.02 0.47 11.82
CA HIS A 31 0.95 1.73 12.55
C HIS A 31 1.65 1.56 13.91
N ILE A 32 2.66 2.38 14.18
CA ILE A 32 3.62 2.14 15.27
C ILE A 32 2.96 2.21 16.64
N SER A 33 2.01 3.12 16.84
CA SER A 33 1.36 3.30 18.15
C SER A 33 0.15 2.40 18.40
N THR A 34 -0.54 1.94 17.35
CA THR A 34 -1.80 1.16 17.49
C THR A 34 -1.60 -0.31 17.19
N GLY A 35 -0.49 -0.70 16.54
CA GLY A 35 -0.27 -2.05 16.06
C GLY A 35 -1.11 -2.44 14.85
N GLU A 36 -1.91 -1.52 14.32
CA GLU A 36 -2.82 -1.78 13.21
C GLU A 36 -2.05 -2.04 11.91
N GLU A 37 -2.39 -3.12 11.21
CA GLU A 37 -1.80 -3.45 9.93
C GLU A 37 -2.43 -2.65 8.79
N VAL A 38 -1.59 -2.24 7.84
CA VAL A 38 -1.97 -1.42 6.68
C VAL A 38 -1.27 -1.93 5.42
N ALA A 39 -1.78 -1.56 4.24
CA ALA A 39 -1.05 -1.72 2.99
C ALA A 39 -0.32 -0.41 2.64
N ILE A 40 0.95 -0.50 2.26
CA ILE A 40 1.76 0.63 1.81
C ILE A 40 2.14 0.41 0.35
N LYS A 41 1.62 1.25 -0.54
CA LYS A 41 1.96 1.26 -1.96
C LYS A 41 3.08 2.26 -2.22
N LEU A 42 4.15 1.79 -2.86
CA LEU A 42 5.33 2.58 -3.23
C LEU A 42 5.47 2.66 -4.74
N GLU A 43 5.56 3.88 -5.26
CA GLU A 43 5.83 4.17 -6.67
C GLU A 43 7.06 5.09 -6.76
N SER A 44 8.05 4.74 -7.58
CA SER A 44 9.19 5.65 -7.79
C SER A 44 8.74 6.92 -8.50
N ILE A 45 9.19 8.08 -8.03
CA ILE A 45 8.95 9.38 -8.69
C ILE A 45 9.58 9.44 -10.10
N LYS A 46 10.53 8.55 -10.39
CA LYS A 46 11.20 8.41 -11.69
C LYS A 46 10.41 7.51 -12.66
N SER A 47 9.26 6.97 -12.24
CA SER A 47 8.38 6.18 -13.12
C SER A 47 8.05 6.98 -14.38
N LYS A 48 8.04 6.30 -15.54
CA LYS A 48 7.72 6.92 -16.83
C LYS A 48 6.32 7.54 -16.84
N HIS A 49 5.40 6.95 -16.09
CA HIS A 49 4.01 7.38 -15.97
C HIS A 49 3.59 7.28 -14.50
N PRO A 50 3.91 8.27 -13.65
CA PRO A 50 3.53 8.26 -12.25
C PRO A 50 2.02 8.46 -12.11
N GLN A 51 1.35 7.56 -11.38
CA GLN A 51 -0.11 7.51 -11.28
C GLN A 51 -0.59 7.47 -9.83
N LEU A 52 0.27 7.19 -8.86
CA LEU A 52 -0.15 6.95 -7.48
C LEU A 52 -0.83 8.17 -6.83
N LEU A 53 -0.40 9.39 -7.16
CA LEU A 53 -1.07 10.61 -6.69
C LEU A 53 -2.51 10.70 -7.22
N TYR A 54 -2.72 10.42 -8.51
CA TYR A 54 -4.06 10.45 -9.11
C TYR A 54 -4.94 9.34 -8.53
N GLU A 55 -4.40 8.13 -8.39
CA GLU A 55 -5.07 7.01 -7.71
C GLU A 55 -5.51 7.37 -6.30
N SER A 56 -4.65 8.03 -5.50
CA SER A 56 -5.01 8.47 -4.15
C SER A 56 -6.18 9.47 -4.11
N LYS A 57 -6.30 10.32 -5.13
CA LYS A 57 -7.42 11.27 -5.27
C LYS A 57 -8.71 10.55 -5.65
N LEU A 58 -8.62 9.57 -6.55
CA LEU A 58 -9.77 8.74 -6.93
C LEU A 58 -10.33 7.96 -5.73
N TYR A 59 -9.48 7.33 -4.92
CA TYR A 59 -9.93 6.67 -3.70
C TYR A 59 -10.67 7.61 -2.75
N LYS A 60 -10.20 8.86 -2.60
CA LYS A 60 -10.89 9.85 -1.76
C LYS A 60 -12.28 10.23 -2.31
N ILE A 61 -12.44 10.30 -3.63
CA ILE A 61 -13.72 10.58 -4.28
C ILE A 61 -14.69 9.40 -4.11
N LEU A 62 -14.18 8.17 -4.25
CA LEU A 62 -14.95 6.93 -4.10
C LEU A 62 -15.19 6.52 -2.63
N GLY A 63 -14.58 7.25 -1.69
CA GLY A 63 -14.61 6.94 -0.27
C GLY A 63 -16.04 6.86 0.29
N GLY A 64 -16.27 5.88 1.16
CA GLY A 64 -17.61 5.59 1.71
C GLY A 64 -18.44 4.62 0.85
N GLY A 65 -17.98 4.27 -0.35
CA GLY A 65 -18.57 3.21 -1.17
C GLY A 65 -18.34 1.81 -0.59
N VAL A 66 -19.30 0.90 -0.78
CA VAL A 66 -19.17 -0.51 -0.37
C VAL A 66 -18.02 -1.15 -1.12
N GLY A 67 -17.09 -1.78 -0.38
CA GLY A 67 -15.93 -2.46 -0.95
C GLY A 67 -14.79 -1.55 -1.42
N ILE A 68 -14.85 -0.25 -1.11
CA ILE A 68 -13.76 0.69 -1.44
C ILE A 68 -12.84 0.88 -0.22
N PRO A 69 -11.55 0.53 -0.29
CA PRO A 69 -10.62 0.72 0.81
C PRO A 69 -10.33 2.20 1.07
N THR A 70 -10.07 2.54 2.33
CA THR A 70 -9.78 3.91 2.75
C THR A 70 -8.30 4.23 2.56
N VAL A 71 -8.00 5.38 1.94
CA VAL A 71 -6.65 5.95 1.93
C VAL A 71 -6.45 6.76 3.21
N ARG A 72 -5.45 6.37 4.01
CA ARG A 72 -5.11 6.99 5.29
C ARG A 72 -4.12 8.13 5.13
N SER A 73 -3.19 7.99 4.19
CA SER A 73 -2.17 8.98 3.92
C SER A 73 -1.63 8.85 2.49
N PHE A 74 -1.24 9.98 1.92
CA PHE A 74 -0.40 10.04 0.74
C PHE A 74 0.72 11.05 1.02
N THR A 75 1.96 10.67 0.74
CA THR A 75 3.14 11.50 0.95
C THR A 75 4.20 11.22 -0.11
N VAL A 76 5.19 12.09 -0.22
CA VAL A 76 6.39 11.87 -1.04
C VAL A 76 7.56 11.79 -0.07
N GLU A 77 8.28 10.67 -0.07
CA GLU A 77 9.41 10.42 0.81
C GLU A 77 10.60 9.89 0.02
N GLY A 78 11.69 10.67 0.01
CA GLY A 78 12.85 10.40 -0.85
C GLY A 78 12.45 10.35 -2.32
N ASP A 79 12.80 9.25 -2.99
CA ASP A 79 12.53 9.02 -4.41
C ASP A 79 11.19 8.30 -4.67
N TYR A 80 10.26 8.31 -3.71
CA TYR A 80 9.00 7.56 -3.79
C TYR A 80 7.77 8.39 -3.46
N ASN A 81 6.72 8.20 -4.27
CA ASN A 81 5.34 8.43 -3.87
C ASN A 81 4.91 7.27 -2.97
N VAL A 82 4.27 7.59 -1.85
CA VAL A 82 3.86 6.60 -0.86
C VAL A 82 2.39 6.80 -0.50
N MET A 83 1.60 5.73 -0.65
CA MET A 83 0.20 5.71 -0.26
C MET A 83 -0.02 4.64 0.81
N VAL A 84 -0.58 5.06 1.95
CA VAL A 84 -0.98 4.16 3.02
C VAL A 84 -2.49 3.98 2.97
N MET A 85 -2.95 2.75 2.94
CA MET A 85 -4.37 2.39 2.83
C MET A 85 -4.69 1.16 3.68
N ASP A 86 -5.98 0.85 3.80
CA ASP A 86 -6.43 -0.35 4.50
C ASP A 86 -5.79 -1.61 3.91
N LEU A 87 -5.35 -2.52 4.79
CA LEU A 87 -4.95 -3.86 4.39
C LEU A 87 -6.20 -4.72 4.15
N LEU A 88 -6.25 -5.39 3.01
CA LEU A 88 -7.33 -6.30 2.64
C LEU A 88 -6.84 -7.76 2.62
N GLY A 89 -7.79 -8.68 2.41
CA GLY A 89 -7.50 -10.10 2.27
C GLY A 89 -6.82 -10.46 0.94
N PRO A 90 -6.67 -11.77 0.67
CA PRO A 90 -6.10 -12.27 -0.58
C PRO A 90 -6.88 -11.80 -1.80
N SER A 91 -6.19 -11.67 -2.94
CA SER A 91 -6.86 -11.39 -4.21
C SER A 91 -7.69 -12.60 -4.68
N LEU A 92 -8.63 -12.38 -5.59
CA LEU A 92 -9.37 -13.48 -6.20
C LEU A 92 -8.47 -14.45 -6.96
N GLU A 93 -7.36 -13.98 -7.55
CA GLU A 93 -6.38 -14.86 -8.20
C GLU A 93 -5.65 -15.73 -7.17
N ASP A 94 -5.31 -15.18 -5.99
CA ASP A 94 -4.72 -15.97 -4.90
C ASP A 94 -5.69 -17.05 -4.43
N LEU A 95 -6.97 -16.70 -4.27
CA LEU A 95 -8.02 -17.65 -3.87
C LEU A 95 -8.26 -18.71 -4.95
N PHE A 96 -8.26 -18.32 -6.22
CA PHE A 96 -8.43 -19.27 -7.33
C PHE A 96 -7.25 -20.25 -7.41
N ASN A 97 -6.03 -19.77 -7.19
CA ASN A 97 -4.86 -20.64 -7.10
C ASN A 97 -4.89 -21.52 -5.84
N PHE A 98 -5.40 -21.02 -4.72
CA PHE A 98 -5.63 -21.82 -3.51
C PHE A 98 -6.64 -22.95 -3.75
N CYS A 99 -7.62 -22.75 -4.64
CA CYS A 99 -8.60 -23.76 -5.05
C CYS A 99 -8.12 -24.70 -6.16
N ASP A 100 -6.81 -24.79 -6.42
CA ASP A 100 -6.23 -25.56 -7.53
C ASP A 100 -6.84 -25.19 -8.91
N ARG A 101 -7.24 -23.92 -9.07
CA ARG A 101 -7.87 -23.37 -10.27
C ARG A 101 -9.16 -24.10 -10.69
N ARG A 102 -9.92 -24.57 -9.70
CA ARG A 102 -11.25 -25.16 -9.86
C ARG A 102 -12.37 -24.17 -9.57
#